data_AF-A0A7T4QRW9-F1
#
_entry.id   AF-A0A7T4QRW9-F1
#
_cell.length_a   1.000
_cell.length_b   1.000
_cell.length_c   1.000
_cell.angle_alpha   90.00
_cell.angle_beta   90.00
_cell.angle_gamma   90.00
#
_symmetry.space_group_name_H-M   'P 1'
#
loop_
_entity.id
_entity.type
_entity.pdbx_description
1 polymer ?
#
loop_
_entity_poly.entity_id
_entity_poly.type
_entity_poly.pdbx_seq_one_letter_code
_entity_poly.pdbx_strand_id
1 'polypeptide(L)'
;MMENIDYSLVISLVSLAGTIFTFLFYDGKIKKQEKELNKYQLKKNHEEEQDIKKANLRANIYQNGRNKKLKIYNHGQAKARNINVKFDKDYKYFISENPFPVEFIHPQGFQEITLSIHKGTPDRFGVVITWDDDYASGRTFEDYIQTF
;
A
#
# COMPACT_ATOMS: atom_id res chain seq x y z
N MET A 1 -16.71 51.18 58.09
CA MET A 1 -16.01 51.49 56.82
C MET A 1 -15.81 50.15 56.12
N MET A 2 -16.79 49.71 55.32
CA MET A 2 -16.67 48.45 54.56
C MET A 2 -15.76 48.73 53.38
N GLU A 3 -14.62 48.05 53.35
CA GLU A 3 -13.65 48.09 52.28
C GLU A 3 -14.34 47.60 50.99
N ASN A 4 -14.43 48.47 49.97
CA ASN A 4 -14.92 48.06 48.66
C ASN A 4 -13.90 47.09 48.10
N ILE A 5 -14.21 45.80 48.16
CA ILE A 5 -13.42 44.76 47.51
C ILE A 5 -13.30 45.17 46.04
N ASP A 6 -12.07 45.41 45.61
CA ASP A 6 -11.79 45.70 44.21
C ASP A 6 -12.03 44.42 43.41
N TYR A 7 -13.22 44.33 42.84
CA TYR A 7 -13.63 43.19 42.02
C TYR A 7 -12.67 42.95 40.86
N SER A 8 -11.97 43.98 40.36
CA SER A 8 -10.96 43.80 39.32
C SER A 8 -9.75 43.01 39.81
N LEU A 9 -9.33 43.23 41.07
CA LEU A 9 -8.24 42.51 41.71
C LEU A 9 -8.63 41.05 41.99
N VAL A 10 -9.85 40.81 42.45
CA VAL A 10 -10.37 39.45 42.67
C VAL A 10 -10.46 38.67 41.36
N ILE A 11 -11.03 39.27 40.31
CA ILE A 11 -11.12 38.66 38.98
C ILE A 11 -9.72 38.35 38.43
N SER A 12 -8.75 39.24 38.63
CA SER A 12 -7.36 39.04 38.18
C SER A 12 -6.65 37.90 38.93
N LEU A 13 -6.90 37.74 40.22
CA LEU A 13 -6.33 36.63 41.00
C LEU A 13 -6.95 35.28 40.60
N VAL A 14 -8.26 35.24 40.35
CA VAL A 14 -8.94 34.02 39.90
C VAL A 14 -8.49 33.62 38.49
N SER A 15 -8.35 34.59 37.58
CA SER A 15 -7.85 34.32 36.22
C SER A 15 -6.42 33.79 36.25
N LEU A 16 -5.53 34.40 37.03
CA LEU A 16 -4.14 33.94 37.20
C LEU A 16 -4.08 32.52 37.78
N ALA A 17 -4.88 32.23 38.82
CA ALA A 17 -4.97 30.91 39.42
C ALA A 17 -5.48 29.85 38.41
N GLY A 18 -6.49 30.20 37.61
CA GLY A 18 -7.00 29.34 36.54
C GLY A 18 -5.96 29.05 35.45
N THR A 19 -5.19 30.06 35.04
CA THR A 19 -4.10 29.88 34.06
C THR A 19 -3.01 28.95 34.58
N ILE A 20 -2.56 29.16 35.82
CA ILE A 20 -1.53 28.31 36.45
C ILE A 20 -2.05 26.87 36.58
N PHE A 21 -3.30 26.67 37.01
CA PHE A 21 -3.91 25.35 37.11
C PHE A 21 -3.98 24.64 35.74
N THR A 22 -4.42 25.35 34.69
CA THR A 22 -4.50 24.81 33.33
C THR A 22 -3.10 24.40 32.82
N PHE A 23 -2.10 25.24 33.03
CA PHE A 23 -0.71 24.99 32.63
C PHE A 23 -0.07 23.79 33.35
N LEU A 24 -0.40 23.57 34.63
CA LEU A 24 0.19 22.47 35.40
C LEU A 24 -0.49 21.12 35.12
N PHE A 25 -1.82 21.08 34.95
CA PHE A 25 -2.56 19.82 34.85
C PHE A 25 -2.97 19.43 33.43
N TYR A 26 -3.32 20.40 32.57
CA TYR A 26 -3.86 20.11 31.23
C TYR A 26 -2.79 20.09 30.14
N ASP A 27 -1.80 21.00 30.18
CA ASP A 27 -0.73 21.06 29.17
C ASP A 27 0.04 19.75 29.04
N GLY A 28 0.30 19.05 30.15
CA GLY A 28 1.04 17.79 30.12
C GLY A 28 0.31 16.67 29.38
N LYS A 29 -1.03 16.62 29.50
CA LYS A 29 -1.87 15.65 28.79
C LYS A 29 -1.99 16.00 27.30
N ILE A 30 -2.17 17.29 26.99
CA ILE A 30 -2.21 17.81 25.62
C ILE A 30 -0.88 17.52 24.91
N LYS A 31 0.26 17.89 25.53
CA LYS A 31 1.61 17.62 24.99
C LYS A 31 1.88 16.14 24.75
N LYS A 32 1.38 15.25 25.61
CA LYS A 32 1.48 13.79 25.39
C LYS A 32 0.67 13.34 24.17
N GLN A 33 -0.57 13.82 24.04
CA GLN A 33 -1.42 13.50 22.90
C GLN A 33 -0.84 14.04 21.59
N GLU A 34 -0.33 15.27 21.59
CA GLU A 34 0.38 15.87 20.45
C GLU A 34 1.63 15.06 20.07
N LYS A 35 2.42 14.62 21.05
CA LYS A 35 3.60 13.81 20.79
C LYS A 35 3.26 12.46 20.16
N GLU A 36 2.21 11.79 20.63
CA GLU A 36 1.74 10.55 20.03
C GLU A 36 1.21 10.79 18.61
N LEU A 37 0.40 11.83 18.40
CA LEU A 37 -0.10 12.19 17.07
C LEU A 37 1.04 12.46 16.09
N ASN A 38 2.03 13.25 16.50
CA ASN A 38 3.22 13.55 15.69
C ASN A 38 3.99 12.27 15.35
N LYS A 39 4.13 11.34 16.31
CA LYS A 39 4.78 10.05 16.07
C LYS A 39 4.01 9.22 15.03
N TYR A 40 2.68 9.17 15.12
CA TYR A 40 1.85 8.50 14.11
C TYR A 40 1.97 9.14 12.73
N GLN A 41 1.97 10.47 12.65
CA GLN A 41 2.15 11.20 11.39
C GLN A 41 3.51 10.93 10.77
N LEU A 42 4.60 11.01 11.54
CA LEU A 42 5.94 10.71 11.05
C LEU A 42 6.05 9.28 10.54
N LYS A 43 5.48 8.31 11.27
CA LYS A 43 5.45 6.90 10.84
C LYS A 43 4.68 6.74 9.53
N LYS A 44 3.49 7.33 9.43
CA LYS A 44 2.66 7.27 8.23
C LYS A 44 3.36 7.89 7.02
N ASN A 45 3.95 9.08 7.19
CA ASN A 45 4.70 9.75 6.13
C ASN A 45 5.86 8.87 5.65
N HIS A 46 6.58 8.23 6.59
CA HIS A 46 7.66 7.32 6.24
C HIS A 46 7.17 6.09 5.46
N GLU A 47 6.03 5.50 5.86
CA GLU A 47 5.42 4.37 5.14
C GLU A 47 4.97 4.79 3.73
N GLU A 48 4.35 5.97 3.59
CA GLU A 48 3.93 6.53 2.30
C GLU A 48 5.13 6.82 1.38
N GLU A 49 6.21 7.40 1.91
CA GLU A 49 7.46 7.64 1.17
C GLU A 49 8.09 6.34 0.66
N GLN A 50 7.98 5.26 1.44
CA GLN A 50 8.44 3.95 0.99
C GLN A 50 7.51 3.33 -0.04
N ASP A 51 6.20 3.45 0.13
CA ASP A 51 5.22 2.84 -0.76
C ASP A 51 5.20 3.48 -2.15
N ILE A 52 5.51 4.78 -2.25
CA ILE A 52 5.72 5.48 -3.53
C ILE A 52 6.83 4.80 -4.36
N LYS A 53 7.81 4.16 -3.72
CA LYS A 53 8.95 3.49 -4.37
C LYS A 53 8.68 2.03 -4.73
N LYS A 54 7.57 1.46 -4.29
CA LYS A 54 7.25 0.03 -4.46
C LYS A 54 6.32 -0.18 -5.64
N ALA A 55 6.69 -1.11 -6.51
CA ALA A 55 5.74 -1.74 -7.41
C ALA A 55 5.09 -2.93 -6.69
N ASN A 56 3.88 -3.30 -7.10
CA ASN A 56 3.13 -4.40 -6.51
C ASN A 56 2.46 -5.18 -7.62
N LEU A 57 3.21 -6.12 -8.21
CA LEU A 57 2.69 -6.97 -9.28
C LEU A 57 1.77 -8.05 -8.72
N ARG A 58 0.65 -8.23 -9.40
CA ARG A 58 -0.36 -9.24 -9.11
C ARG A 58 -0.80 -9.92 -10.40
N ALA A 59 -1.40 -11.09 -10.26
CA ALA A 59 -1.96 -11.84 -11.36
C ALA A 59 -3.45 -12.11 -11.13
N ASN A 60 -4.25 -12.00 -12.18
CA ASN A 60 -5.62 -12.51 -12.18
C ASN A 60 -6.00 -13.06 -13.54
N ILE A 61 -6.86 -14.07 -13.55
CA ILE A 61 -7.46 -14.58 -14.77
C ILE A 61 -8.79 -13.88 -15.02
N TYR A 62 -9.11 -13.62 -16.29
CA TYR A 62 -10.43 -13.16 -16.69
C TYR A 62 -10.78 -13.66 -18.09
N GLN A 63 -12.08 -13.70 -18.40
CA GLN A 63 -12.58 -14.10 -19.72
C GLN A 63 -12.50 -12.91 -20.69
N ASN A 64 -11.88 -13.11 -21.86
CA ASN A 64 -11.85 -12.12 -22.94
C ASN A 64 -12.27 -12.78 -24.26
N GLY A 65 -13.54 -12.59 -24.64
CA GLY A 65 -14.13 -13.25 -25.80
C GLY A 65 -14.13 -14.78 -25.61
N ARG A 66 -13.49 -15.51 -26.54
CA ARG A 66 -13.37 -16.98 -26.48
C ARG A 66 -12.17 -17.48 -25.68
N ASN A 67 -11.21 -16.61 -25.37
CA ASN A 67 -9.98 -16.97 -24.69
C ASN A 67 -9.99 -16.50 -23.23
N LYS A 68 -9.21 -17.14 -22.37
CA LYS A 68 -8.89 -16.58 -21.06
C LYS A 68 -7.60 -15.78 -21.14
N LYS A 69 -7.51 -14.73 -20.34
CA LYS A 69 -6.34 -13.87 -20.23
C LYS A 69 -5.83 -13.95 -18.80
N LEU A 70 -4.55 -14.24 -18.65
CA LEU A 70 -3.85 -14.06 -17.39
C LEU A 70 -3.23 -12.66 -17.42
N LYS A 71 -3.83 -11.76 -16.66
CA LYS A 71 -3.40 -10.36 -16.55
C LYS A 71 -2.41 -10.23 -15.41
N ILE A 72 -1.23 -9.75 -15.74
CA ILE A 72 -0.20 -9.35 -14.79
C ILE A 72 -0.25 -7.83 -14.70
N TYR A 73 -0.59 -7.30 -13.53
CA TYR A 73 -0.84 -5.87 -13.36
C TYR A 73 -0.11 -5.30 -12.17
N ASN A 74 0.25 -4.02 -12.26
CA ASN A 74 0.92 -3.31 -11.20
C ASN A 74 -0.09 -2.50 -10.38
N HIS A 75 -0.34 -2.92 -9.14
CA HIS A 75 -1.15 -2.17 -8.17
C HIS A 75 -0.31 -1.24 -7.28
N GLY A 76 1.01 -1.22 -7.47
CA GLY A 76 1.93 -0.34 -6.74
C GLY A 76 2.00 1.06 -7.32
N GLN A 77 2.74 1.92 -6.62
CA GLN A 77 2.92 3.33 -7.01
C GLN A 77 4.18 3.54 -7.86
N ALA A 78 5.18 2.66 -7.76
CA ALA A 78 6.36 2.71 -8.61
C ALA A 78 6.21 1.84 -9.86
N LYS A 79 7.05 2.16 -10.85
CA LYS A 79 7.20 1.38 -12.08
C LYS A 79 7.89 0.04 -11.76
N ALA A 80 7.29 -1.07 -12.18
CA ALA A 80 7.96 -2.36 -12.17
C ALA A 80 8.90 -2.45 -13.38
N ARG A 81 10.08 -3.05 -13.22
CA ARG A 81 11.10 -3.24 -14.26
C ARG A 81 11.58 -4.69 -14.29
N ASN A 82 12.15 -5.11 -15.42
CA ASN A 82 12.75 -6.44 -15.60
C ASN A 82 11.77 -7.58 -15.21
N ILE A 83 10.53 -7.48 -15.68
CA ILE A 83 9.47 -8.38 -15.24
C ILE A 83 9.60 -9.71 -15.96
N ASN A 84 9.64 -10.79 -15.19
CA ASN A 84 9.63 -12.14 -15.71
C ASN A 84 8.53 -12.97 -15.01
N VAL A 85 7.91 -13.86 -15.78
CA VAL A 85 6.84 -14.74 -15.31
C VAL A 85 7.26 -16.19 -15.55
N LYS A 86 7.23 -17.01 -14.50
CA LYS A 86 7.46 -18.45 -14.55
C LYS A 86 6.21 -19.18 -14.07
N PHE A 87 5.99 -20.36 -14.61
CA PHE A 87 4.95 -21.27 -14.17
C PHE A 87 5.58 -22.43 -13.40
N ASP A 88 4.82 -23.04 -12.47
CA ASP A 88 5.30 -24.16 -11.64
C ASP A 88 5.56 -25.44 -12.46
N LYS A 89 4.97 -25.56 -13.65
CA LYS A 89 5.18 -26.68 -14.59
C LYS A 89 5.25 -26.18 -16.03
N ASP A 90 5.61 -27.08 -16.95
CA ASP A 90 5.54 -26.78 -18.38
C ASP A 90 4.07 -26.83 -18.85
N TYR A 91 3.50 -25.65 -19.09
CA TYR A 91 2.13 -25.44 -19.52
C TYR A 91 2.00 -24.92 -20.96
N LYS A 92 3.02 -25.15 -21.80
CA LYS A 92 3.01 -24.71 -23.22
C LYS A 92 1.78 -25.14 -24.00
N TYR A 93 1.09 -26.20 -23.60
CA TYR A 93 -0.10 -26.70 -24.28
C TYR A 93 -1.34 -25.81 -24.16
N PHE A 94 -1.44 -24.94 -23.14
CA PHE A 94 -2.55 -23.98 -23.02
C PHE A 94 -2.12 -22.52 -22.99
N ILE A 95 -0.83 -22.21 -23.00
CA ILE A 95 -0.32 -20.85 -23.18
C ILE A 95 -0.17 -20.59 -24.67
N SER A 96 -1.04 -19.77 -25.25
CA SER A 96 -1.00 -19.48 -26.69
C SER A 96 -0.09 -18.30 -27.03
N GLU A 97 0.04 -17.33 -26.12
CA GLU A 97 0.87 -16.14 -26.31
C GLU A 97 1.38 -15.68 -24.95
N ASN A 98 2.71 -15.56 -24.82
CA ASN A 98 3.35 -15.07 -23.62
C ASN A 98 4.33 -13.94 -23.98
N PRO A 99 4.01 -12.68 -23.65
CA PRO A 99 4.89 -11.54 -23.94
C PRO A 99 6.06 -11.41 -22.97
N PHE A 100 6.11 -12.21 -21.90
CA PHE A 100 7.18 -12.12 -20.90
C PHE A 100 8.45 -12.83 -21.36
N PRO A 101 9.64 -12.29 -21.02
CA PRO A 101 9.87 -11.16 -20.13
C PRO A 101 9.56 -9.79 -20.77
N VAL A 102 9.17 -8.81 -19.94
CA VAL A 102 8.92 -7.42 -20.38
C VAL A 102 9.75 -6.41 -19.59
N GLU A 103 10.13 -5.32 -20.24
CA GLU A 103 11.04 -4.33 -19.68
C GLU A 103 10.43 -3.58 -18.50
N PHE A 104 9.17 -3.12 -18.62
CA PHE A 104 8.49 -2.41 -17.55
C PHE A 104 6.97 -2.54 -17.59
N ILE A 105 6.34 -2.33 -16.42
CA ILE A 105 4.90 -2.12 -16.28
C ILE A 105 4.70 -0.87 -15.41
N HIS A 106 4.05 0.15 -15.97
CA HIS A 106 3.72 1.39 -15.26
C HIS A 106 2.77 1.12 -14.07
N PRO A 107 2.73 2.02 -13.06
CA PRO A 107 1.68 2.01 -12.04
C PRO A 107 0.30 1.92 -12.70
N GLN A 108 -0.56 1.03 -12.19
CA GLN A 108 -1.90 0.72 -12.74
C GLN A 108 -1.91 0.08 -14.14
N GLY A 109 -0.74 -0.06 -14.77
CA GLY A 109 -0.57 -0.74 -16.05
C GLY A 109 -0.60 -2.26 -15.91
N PHE A 110 -0.66 -2.94 -17.05
CA PHE A 110 -0.71 -4.39 -17.11
C PHE A 110 -0.15 -4.95 -18.42
N GLN A 111 0.16 -6.24 -18.41
CA GLN A 111 0.48 -7.04 -19.58
C GLN A 111 -0.20 -8.40 -19.45
N GLU A 112 -0.59 -9.01 -20.57
CA GLU A 112 -1.42 -10.22 -20.57
C GLU A 112 -0.78 -11.40 -21.27
N ILE A 113 -0.98 -12.59 -20.71
CA ILE A 113 -0.70 -13.88 -21.33
C ILE A 113 -2.04 -14.45 -21.84
N THR A 114 -2.07 -14.90 -23.09
CA THR A 114 -3.26 -15.52 -23.68
C THR A 114 -3.28 -17.01 -23.36
N LEU A 115 -4.41 -17.48 -22.82
CA LEU A 115 -4.64 -18.87 -22.44
C LEU A 115 -5.73 -19.51 -23.32
N SER A 116 -5.40 -20.65 -23.93
CA SER A 116 -6.31 -21.49 -24.71
C SER A 116 -6.80 -22.68 -23.88
N ILE A 117 -7.84 -22.43 -23.09
CA ILE A 117 -8.42 -23.41 -22.17
C ILE A 117 -9.20 -24.49 -22.94
N HIS A 118 -8.94 -25.75 -22.63
CA HIS A 118 -9.57 -26.91 -23.27
C HIS A 118 -9.70 -28.09 -22.28
N LYS A 119 -10.31 -29.19 -22.73
CA LYS A 119 -10.42 -30.42 -21.93
C LYS A 119 -9.02 -30.96 -21.63
N GLY A 120 -8.62 -30.96 -20.36
CA GLY A 120 -7.28 -31.34 -19.92
C GLY A 120 -6.42 -30.17 -19.44
N THR A 121 -6.90 -28.92 -19.56
CA THR A 121 -6.27 -27.79 -18.86
C THR A 121 -6.45 -27.96 -17.34
N PRO A 122 -5.40 -27.76 -16.53
CA PRO A 122 -5.50 -27.85 -15.08
C PRO A 122 -6.49 -26.85 -14.50
N ASP A 123 -7.22 -27.26 -13.46
CA ASP A 123 -8.14 -26.37 -12.73
C ASP A 123 -7.40 -25.26 -11.96
N ARG A 124 -6.11 -25.47 -11.69
CA ARG A 124 -5.22 -24.49 -11.07
C ARG A 124 -3.78 -24.66 -11.54
N PHE A 125 -3.03 -23.57 -11.58
CA PHE A 125 -1.60 -23.56 -11.89
C PHE A 125 -0.86 -22.51 -11.06
N GLY A 126 0.41 -22.76 -10.77
CA GLY A 126 1.28 -21.83 -10.06
C GLY A 126 1.91 -20.81 -10.99
N VAL A 127 2.01 -19.57 -10.53
CA VAL A 127 2.72 -18.48 -11.20
C VAL A 127 3.69 -17.79 -10.25
N VAL A 128 4.89 -17.52 -10.74
CA VAL A 128 5.94 -16.78 -10.04
C VAL A 128 6.31 -15.57 -10.89
N ILE A 129 6.13 -14.38 -10.34
CA ILE A 129 6.45 -13.11 -10.99
C ILE A 129 7.65 -12.50 -10.27
N THR A 130 8.68 -12.11 -11.02
CA THR A 130 9.84 -11.41 -10.48
C THR A 130 10.00 -10.05 -11.15
N TRP A 131 10.38 -9.02 -10.38
CA TRP A 131 10.63 -7.67 -10.90
C TRP A 131 11.61 -6.89 -10.02
N ASP A 132 12.05 -5.76 -10.55
CA ASP A 132 12.77 -4.72 -9.82
C ASP A 132 11.89 -3.46 -9.71
N ASP A 133 11.96 -2.73 -8.61
CA ASP A 133 11.33 -1.42 -8.44
C ASP A 133 12.32 -0.42 -7.80
N ASP A 134 11.86 0.75 -7.40
CA ASP A 134 12.72 1.78 -6.81
C ASP A 134 13.03 1.51 -5.33
N TYR A 135 12.38 0.51 -4.74
CA TYR A 135 12.58 0.08 -3.37
C TYR A 135 13.60 -1.08 -3.29
N ALA A 136 13.47 -2.09 -4.13
CA ALA A 136 14.44 -3.20 -4.20
C ALA A 136 14.42 -3.94 -5.54
N SER A 137 15.52 -4.62 -5.82
CA SER A 137 15.64 -5.60 -6.91
C SER A 137 15.23 -7.00 -6.46
N GLY A 138 14.84 -7.87 -7.40
CA GLY A 138 14.50 -9.27 -7.14
C GLY A 138 13.22 -9.46 -6.31
N ARG A 139 12.29 -8.51 -6.38
CA ARG A 139 10.96 -8.64 -5.78
C ARG A 139 10.25 -9.82 -6.41
N THR A 140 9.48 -10.56 -5.60
CA THR A 140 8.81 -11.78 -6.04
C THR A 140 7.36 -11.83 -5.55
N PHE A 141 6.47 -12.34 -6.40
CA PHE A 141 5.09 -12.67 -6.08
C PHE A 141 4.79 -14.08 -6.58
N GLU A 142 4.25 -14.92 -5.71
CA GLU A 142 3.88 -16.30 -6.03
C GLU A 142 2.39 -16.51 -5.71
N ASP A 143 1.68 -17.17 -6.62
CA ASP A 143 0.27 -17.47 -6.44
C ASP A 143 -0.16 -18.73 -7.22
N TYR A 144 -1.29 -19.32 -6.82
CA TYR A 144 -1.96 -20.39 -7.53
C TYR A 144 -3.26 -19.87 -8.13
N ILE A 145 -3.28 -19.70 -9.45
CA ILE A 145 -4.42 -19.14 -10.17
C ILE A 145 -5.40 -20.27 -10.52
N GLN A 146 -6.67 -20.08 -10.17
CA GLN A 146 -7.75 -20.97 -10.57
C GLN A 146 -8.14 -20.68 -12.01
N THR A 147 -8.25 -21.72 -12.82
CA THR A 147 -8.59 -21.61 -14.25
C THR A 147 -10.09 -21.46 -14.46
N PHE A 148 -10.94 -22.00 -13.58
CA PHE A 148 -12.40 -22.04 -13.70
C PHE A 148 -13.10 -21.42 -12.49
#